data_AF-A0A1M5KK30-F1
#
_entry.id   AF-A0A1M5KK30-F1
#
_cell.length_a   1.000
_cell.length_b   1.000
_cell.length_c   1.000
_cell.angle_alpha   90.00
_cell.angle_beta   90.00
_cell.angle_gamma   90.00
#
_symmetry.space_group_name_H-M   'P 1'
#
loop_
_entity.id
_entity.type
_entity.pdbx_description
1 polymer ?
#
loop_
_entity_poly.entity_id
_entity_poly.type
_entity_poly.pdbx_seq_one_letter_code
_entity_poly.pdbx_strand_id
1 'polypeptide(L)'
;MLVTNEITQMAKAILTQLHILNGISSTGEHNKRLYFLEDLLEYYDENLVIIEALSNVIARYEDTAAEFVDFNKRQTAIKLTTATLTVLMDQGLNNTNQV
;
A
#
# COMPACT_ATOMS: atom_id res chain seq x y z
N MET A 1 16.18 -18.45 25.66
CA MET A 1 16.48 -17.54 24.53
C MET A 1 16.72 -18.36 23.25
N LEU A 2 15.76 -19.22 22.87
CA LEU A 2 15.83 -20.05 21.65
C LEU A 2 14.90 -19.50 20.54
N VAL A 3 13.71 -19.04 20.94
CA VAL A 3 12.63 -18.60 20.02
C VAL A 3 13.06 -17.41 19.14
N THR A 4 13.86 -16.48 19.65
CA THR A 4 14.31 -15.32 18.87
C THR A 4 15.24 -15.70 17.72
N ASN A 5 16.04 -16.76 17.86
CA ASN A 5 16.97 -17.19 16.82
C ASN A 5 16.24 -17.89 15.66
N GLU A 6 15.27 -18.76 15.99
CA GLU A 6 14.42 -19.46 15.01
C GLU A 6 13.54 -18.48 14.21
N ILE A 7 12.91 -17.51 14.90
CA ILE A 7 12.15 -16.43 14.24
C ILE A 7 13.07 -15.61 13.33
N THR A 8 14.28 -15.28 13.76
CA THR A 8 15.25 -14.53 12.95
C THR A 8 15.68 -15.34 11.72
N GLN A 9 15.85 -16.66 11.83
CA GLN A 9 16.16 -17.53 10.70
C GLN A 9 15.02 -17.60 9.69
N MET A 10 13.77 -17.75 10.16
CA MET A 10 12.61 -17.75 9.28
C MET A 10 12.46 -16.40 8.55
N ALA A 11 12.60 -15.29 9.26
CA ALA A 11 12.57 -13.95 8.65
C ALA A 11 13.68 -13.79 7.60
N LYS A 12 14.90 -14.26 7.87
CA LYS A 12 16.00 -14.24 6.89
C LYS A 12 15.72 -15.12 5.68
N ALA A 13 15.15 -16.31 5.88
CA ALA A 13 14.79 -17.20 4.78
C ALA A 13 13.74 -16.55 3.88
N ILE A 14 12.72 -15.92 4.48
CA ILE A 14 11.68 -15.16 3.78
C ILE A 14 12.30 -13.99 3.01
N LEU A 15 13.18 -13.18 3.62
CA LEU A 15 13.82 -12.04 2.94
C LEU A 15 14.79 -12.47 1.82
N THR A 16 15.39 -13.66 1.94
CA THR A 16 16.28 -14.23 0.91
C THR A 16 15.47 -14.77 -0.27
N GLN A 17 14.28 -15.32 -0.01
CA GLN A 17 13.41 -15.86 -1.06
C GLN A 17 12.54 -14.76 -1.71
N LEU A 18 12.10 -13.78 -0.92
CA LEU A 18 11.26 -12.67 -1.32
C LEU A 18 12.04 -11.36 -1.29
N HIS A 19 12.98 -11.20 -2.24
CA HIS A 19 13.71 -9.94 -2.46
C HIS A 19 12.79 -8.73 -2.67
N ILE A 20 11.54 -8.98 -3.06
CA ILE A 20 10.49 -7.97 -3.17
C ILE A 20 10.25 -7.21 -1.84
N LEU A 21 10.58 -7.78 -0.68
CA LEU A 21 10.38 -7.14 0.62
C LEU A 21 11.53 -6.20 1.04
N ASN A 22 12.66 -6.19 0.31
CA ASN A 22 13.85 -5.42 0.71
C ASN A 22 13.79 -3.92 0.40
N GLY A 23 12.75 -3.44 -0.29
CA GLY A 23 12.60 -2.03 -0.67
C GLY A 23 12.50 -1.80 -2.17
N ILE A 24 11.89 -0.68 -2.55
CA ILE A 24 11.59 -0.32 -3.94
C ILE A 24 12.51 0.81 -4.35
N SER A 25 13.20 0.64 -5.47
CA SER A 25 14.15 1.65 -5.98
C SER A 25 13.75 2.28 -7.31
N SER A 26 12.73 1.73 -7.99
CA SER A 26 12.25 2.23 -9.27
C SER A 26 10.76 2.01 -9.46
N THR A 27 10.13 2.81 -10.34
CA THR A 27 8.71 2.68 -10.71
C THR A 27 8.41 1.29 -11.31
N GLY A 28 9.33 0.70 -12.07
CA GLY A 28 9.14 -0.66 -12.61
C GLY A 28 9.12 -1.74 -11.52
N GLU A 29 9.88 -1.53 -10.45
CA GLU A 29 9.89 -2.36 -9.25
C GLU A 29 8.67 -2.15 -8.37
N HIS A 30 8.10 -0.94 -8.35
CA HIS A 30 6.85 -0.61 -7.68
C HIS A 30 5.67 -1.34 -8.33
N ASN A 31 5.53 -1.25 -9.66
CA ASN A 31 4.48 -1.92 -10.41
C ASN A 31 4.49 -3.45 -10.25
N LYS A 32 5.68 -4.07 -10.26
CA LYS A 32 5.81 -5.52 -10.02
C LYS A 32 5.31 -5.94 -8.64
N ARG A 33 5.48 -5.09 -7.63
CA ARG A 33 5.01 -5.35 -6.27
C ARG A 33 3.52 -5.13 -6.11
N LEU A 34 2.95 -4.16 -6.83
CA LEU A 34 1.50 -4.00 -6.91
C LEU A 34 0.84 -5.23 -7.54
N TYR A 35 1.38 -5.72 -8.66
CA TYR A 35 0.89 -6.94 -9.30
C TYR A 35 0.98 -8.15 -8.35
N PHE A 36 2.11 -8.30 -7.66
CA PHE A 36 2.25 -9.39 -6.71
C PHE A 36 1.33 -9.24 -5.48
N LEU A 37 1.06 -8.01 -5.03
CA LEU A 37 0.09 -7.75 -3.99
C LEU A 37 -1.31 -8.20 -4.42
N GLU A 38 -1.71 -7.92 -5.67
CA GLU A 38 -2.98 -8.39 -6.24
C GLU A 38 -3.10 -9.92 -6.22
N ASP A 39 -2.05 -10.63 -6.63
CA ASP A 39 -2.02 -12.10 -6.58
C ASP A 39 -2.16 -12.63 -5.14
N LEU A 40 -1.51 -11.98 -4.16
CA LEU A 40 -1.59 -12.39 -2.76
C LEU A 40 -2.98 -12.17 -2.15
N LEU A 41 -3.70 -11.13 -2.61
CA LEU A 41 -5.06 -10.82 -2.15
C LEU A 41 -6.08 -11.92 -2.51
N GLU A 42 -5.81 -12.74 -3.54
CA GLU A 42 -6.67 -13.89 -3.90
C GLU A 42 -6.78 -14.90 -2.74
N TYR A 43 -5.71 -15.04 -1.96
CA TYR A 43 -5.66 -15.88 -0.75
C TYR A 43 -5.32 -15.02 0.48
N TYR A 44 -6.15 -14.00 0.72
CA TYR A 44 -5.93 -12.99 1.75
C TYR A 44 -5.59 -13.55 3.14
N ASP A 45 -6.39 -14.50 3.64
CA ASP A 45 -6.24 -15.04 5.00
C ASP A 45 -4.92 -15.82 5.17
N GLU A 46 -4.45 -16.48 4.12
CA GLU A 46 -3.21 -17.26 4.12
C GLU A 46 -1.97 -16.37 3.97
N ASN A 47 -2.12 -15.24 3.26
CA ASN A 47 -1.01 -14.38 2.89
C ASN A 47 -0.91 -13.10 3.75
N LEU A 48 -1.75 -12.96 4.78
CA LEU A 48 -1.88 -11.72 5.58
C LEU A 48 -0.53 -11.13 6.01
N VAL A 49 0.38 -11.95 6.53
CA VAL A 49 1.71 -11.50 7.00
C VAL A 49 2.55 -10.92 5.86
N ILE A 50 2.49 -11.53 4.68
CA ILE A 50 3.26 -11.08 3.52
C ILE A 50 2.59 -9.85 2.89
N ILE A 51 1.26 -9.81 2.85
CA ILE A 51 0.48 -8.65 2.42
C ILE A 51 0.85 -7.44 3.27
N GLU A 52 0.78 -7.54 4.59
CA GLU A 52 1.14 -6.44 5.50
C GLU A 52 2.60 -6.00 5.31
N ALA A 53 3.53 -6.95 5.19
CA ALA A 53 4.94 -6.62 4.96
C ALA A 53 5.15 -5.89 3.63
N LEU A 54 4.51 -6.36 2.56
CA LEU A 54 4.63 -5.80 1.22
C LEU A 54 3.95 -4.43 1.13
N SER A 55 2.75 -4.27 1.69
CA SER A 55 2.05 -2.98 1.77
C SER A 55 2.90 -1.93 2.50
N ASN A 56 3.59 -2.31 3.58
CA ASN A 56 4.50 -1.40 4.27
C ASN A 56 5.70 -0.98 3.39
N VAL A 57 6.23 -1.89 2.58
CA VAL A 57 7.33 -1.58 1.65
C VAL A 57 6.87 -0.63 0.55
N ILE A 58 5.68 -0.88 -0.01
CA ILE A 58 5.07 -0.02 -1.03
C ILE A 58 4.79 1.38 -0.48
N ALA A 59 4.14 1.48 0.68
CA ALA A 59 3.82 2.76 1.31
C ALA A 59 5.07 3.60 1.59
N ARG A 60 6.17 2.98 2.06
CA ARG A 60 7.46 3.69 2.27
C ARG A 60 8.04 4.27 0.99
N TYR A 61 7.87 3.57 -0.13
CA TYR A 61 8.30 4.08 -1.43
C TYR A 61 7.41 5.23 -1.89
N GLU A 62 6.09 5.06 -1.83
CA GLU A 62 5.11 6.09 -2.25
C GLU A 62 5.22 7.38 -1.43
N ASP A 63 5.63 7.30 -0.16
CA ASP A 63 5.84 8.48 0.69
C ASP A 63 7.05 9.33 0.23
N THR A 64 8.09 8.70 -0.31
CA THR A 64 9.38 9.35 -0.61
C THR A 64 9.69 9.50 -2.10
N ALA A 65 9.03 8.74 -2.97
CA ALA A 65 9.29 8.71 -4.40
C ALA A 65 8.89 10.03 -5.07
N ALA A 66 9.75 10.53 -5.95
CA ALA A 66 9.59 11.82 -6.61
C ALA A 66 8.27 11.93 -7.41
N GLU A 67 7.77 10.82 -7.96
CA GLU A 67 6.53 10.76 -8.73
C GLU A 67 5.28 10.99 -7.88
N PHE A 68 5.35 10.75 -6.56
CA PHE A 68 4.23 10.92 -5.62
C PHE A 68 4.29 12.22 -4.82
N VAL A 69 5.37 13.01 -4.89
CA VAL A 69 5.54 14.23 -4.07
C VAL A 69 4.36 15.21 -4.22
N ASP A 70 3.93 15.49 -5.44
CA ASP A 70 2.83 16.43 -5.66
C ASP A 70 1.48 15.85 -5.26
N PHE A 71 1.32 14.53 -5.34
CA PHE A 71 0.14 13.82 -4.83
C PHE A 71 0.09 13.90 -3.29
N ASN A 72 1.20 13.59 -2.62
CA ASN A 72 1.30 13.61 -1.15
C ASN A 72 1.05 15.01 -0.57
N LYS A 73 1.53 16.06 -1.26
CA LYS A 73 1.21 17.46 -0.91
C LYS A 73 -0.28 17.75 -1.00
N ARG A 74 -0.95 17.32 -2.08
CA ARG A 74 -2.41 17.47 -2.21
C ARG A 74 -3.13 16.73 -1.09
N GLN A 75 -2.76 15.48 -0.82
CA GLN A 75 -3.36 14.67 0.23
C GLN A 75 -3.27 15.35 1.61
N THR A 76 -2.12 15.91 1.95
CA THR A 76 -1.91 16.63 3.22
C THR A 76 -2.75 17.91 3.31
N ALA A 77 -3.06 18.55 2.18
CA ALA A 77 -3.87 19.76 2.13
C ALA A 77 -5.39 19.50 2.16
N ILE A 78 -5.82 18.24 1.99
CA ILE A 78 -7.23 17.86 2.00
C ILE A 78 -7.79 18.01 3.43
N LYS A 79 -8.77 18.90 3.58
CA LYS A 79 -9.61 18.95 4.78
C LYS A 79 -10.64 17.82 4.72
N LEU A 80 -10.51 16.83 5.59
CA LEU A 80 -11.35 15.62 5.60
C LEU A 80 -12.86 15.94 5.49
N THR A 81 -13.36 16.89 6.28
CA THR A 81 -14.78 17.27 6.28
C THR A 81 -15.26 17.85 4.94
N THR A 82 -14.41 18.65 4.28
CA THR A 82 -14.69 19.18 2.94
C THR A 82 -14.60 18.08 1.89
N ALA A 83 -13.61 17.20 1.98
CA ALA A 83 -13.41 16.10 1.04
C ALA A 83 -14.60 15.13 1.05
N THR A 84 -15.07 14.72 2.23
CA THR A 84 -16.23 13.83 2.36
C THR A 84 -17.47 14.47 1.78
N LEU A 85 -17.72 15.76 2.04
CA LEU A 85 -18.87 16.47 1.47
C LEU A 85 -18.77 16.57 -0.06
N THR A 86 -17.58 16.90 -0.60
CA THR A 86 -17.35 16.94 -2.06
C THR A 86 -17.63 15.58 -2.70
N VAL A 87 -17.15 14.47 -2.11
CA VAL A 87 -17.42 13.13 -2.61
C VAL A 87 -18.91 12.81 -2.59
N LEU A 88 -19.63 13.14 -1.50
CA LEU A 88 -21.07 12.90 -1.41
C LEU A 88 -21.88 13.76 -2.40
N MET A 89 -21.43 15.00 -2.68
CA MET A 89 -22.02 15.87 -3.69
C MET A 89 -21.82 15.31 -5.11
N ASP A 90 -20.63 14.81 -5.40
CA ASP A 90 -20.25 14.19 -6.68
C ASP A 90 -20.99 12.85 -6.92
N GLN A 91 -21.16 12.05 -5.87
CA GLN A 91 -21.88 10.78 -5.90
C GLN A 91 -23.42 10.92 -5.96
N GLY A 92 -23.96 12.15 -5.99
CA GLY A 92 -25.36 12.37 -6.33
C GLY A 92 -26.23 13.08 -5.28
N LEU A 93 -25.68 13.66 -4.20
CA LEU A 93 -26.46 14.63 -3.41
C LEU A 93 -26.91 15.85 -4.26
N ASN A 94 -26.23 16.13 -5.38
CA ASN A 94 -26.64 17.15 -6.34
C ASN A 94 -27.70 16.68 -7.38
N ASN A 95 -28.13 15.41 -7.37
CA ASN A 95 -29.12 14.87 -8.32
C ASN A 95 -30.59 15.05 -7.87
N THR A 96 -30.90 16.08 -7.09
CA THR A 96 -32.29 16.33 -6.63
C THR A 96 -33.22 16.95 -7.69
N ASN A 97 -32.78 17.09 -8.95
CA ASN A 97 -33.59 17.64 -10.06
C ASN A 97 -33.63 16.72 -11.31
N GLN A 98 -33.89 15.43 -11.15
CA GLN A 98 -34.39 14.60 -12.27
C GLN A 98 -35.64 13.83 -11.84
N VAL A 99 -36.76 14.54 -11.80
CA VAL A 99 -38.12 14.02 -12.03
C VAL A 99 -38.71 14.80 -13.19
#